data_AF-A0A7K4D5X2-F1
#
_entry.id   AF-A0A7K4D5X2-F1
#
_cell.length_a   1.000
_cell.length_b   1.000
_cell.length_c   1.000
_cell.angle_alpha   90.00
_cell.angle_beta   90.00
_cell.angle_gamma   90.00
#
_symmetry.space_group_name_H-M   'P 1'
#
loop_
_entity.id
_entity.type
_entity.pdbx_description
1 polymer ?
#
loop_
_entity_poly.entity_id
_entity_poly.type
_entity_poly.pdbx_seq_one_letter_code
_entity_poly.pdbx_strand_id
1 'polypeptide(L)'
;MGFWDSILGKTKLPEAKTDRLFAISTAAVTLEAKLGLKPGGSAGVCIKPMESSKYEAARTEIEDLLKVSFKETGTIYSIQKDEYNYIWMILNDPDFDDLVTNIQMICQILMEQGFGTQLLAAVYRFQGDGTVYLIYNFKLGSY
;
A
#
# COMPACT_ATOMS: atom_id res chain seq x y z
N MET A 1 3.00 -19.74 -19.98
CA MET A 1 4.40 -19.41 -19.59
C MET A 1 5.32 -20.22 -20.46
N GLY A 2 6.03 -19.57 -21.40
CA GLY A 2 6.89 -20.25 -22.36
C GLY A 2 8.31 -20.45 -21.82
N PHE A 3 8.89 -21.62 -22.08
CA PHE A 3 10.23 -22.06 -21.65
C PHE A 3 11.37 -21.12 -22.10
N TRP A 4 11.11 -20.27 -23.10
CA TRP A 4 12.08 -19.33 -23.68
C TRP A 4 12.27 -18.02 -22.89
N ASP A 5 11.33 -17.66 -22.01
CA ASP A 5 11.41 -16.40 -21.23
C ASP A 5 12.52 -16.45 -20.17
N SER A 6 12.85 -17.65 -19.68
CA SER A 6 13.83 -17.85 -18.60
C SER A 6 15.29 -17.76 -19.08
N ILE A 7 15.55 -17.85 -20.39
CA ILE A 7 16.90 -17.76 -20.97
C ILE A 7 17.27 -16.30 -21.32
N LEU A 8 16.27 -15.43 -21.55
CA LEU A 8 16.50 -14.05 -22.00
C LEU A 8 16.69 -13.02 -20.87
N GLY A 9 16.80 -13.46 -19.62
CA GLY A 9 17.14 -12.60 -18.48
C GLY A 9 16.13 -11.48 -18.20
N LYS A 10 14.97 -11.48 -18.87
CA LYS A 10 13.89 -10.52 -18.62
C LYS A 10 13.04 -11.04 -17.49
N THR A 11 13.54 -10.92 -16.26
CA THR A 11 12.73 -11.10 -15.06
C THR A 11 11.70 -9.96 -15.03
N LYS A 12 10.56 -10.13 -15.71
CA LYS A 12 9.46 -9.16 -15.67
C LYS A 12 8.94 -9.13 -14.24
N LEU A 13 9.09 -7.99 -13.57
CA LEU A 13 8.59 -7.82 -12.20
C LEU A 13 7.08 -8.08 -12.20
N PRO A 14 6.56 -8.90 -11.27
CA PRO A 14 5.14 -9.18 -11.21
C PRO A 14 4.37 -7.88 -10.91
N GLU A 15 3.25 -7.70 -11.59
CA GLU A 15 2.31 -6.59 -11.37
C GLU A 15 1.68 -6.71 -9.99
N ALA A 16 1.35 -5.57 -9.38
CA ALA A 16 0.70 -5.54 -8.08
C ALA A 16 -0.70 -6.15 -8.17
N LYS A 17 -0.98 -7.12 -7.31
CA LYS A 17 -2.32 -7.67 -7.14
C LYS A 17 -3.06 -6.83 -6.10
N THR A 18 -4.17 -6.20 -6.45
CA THR A 18 -4.95 -5.37 -5.51
C THR A 18 -6.26 -6.03 -5.07
N ASP A 19 -6.69 -7.10 -5.74
CA ASP A 19 -7.99 -7.76 -5.50
C ASP A 19 -8.21 -8.27 -4.07
N ARG A 20 -7.13 -8.49 -3.31
CA ARG A 20 -7.21 -8.97 -1.92
C ARG A 20 -7.04 -7.89 -0.86
N LEU A 21 -6.87 -6.61 -1.24
CA LEU A 21 -6.80 -5.53 -0.26
C LEU A 21 -8.11 -5.42 0.54
N PHE A 22 -9.27 -5.64 -0.07
CA PHE A 22 -10.56 -5.65 0.64
C PHE A 22 -10.77 -6.84 1.59
N ALA A 23 -10.00 -7.91 1.45
CA ALA A 23 -10.13 -9.06 2.35
C ALA A 23 -9.75 -8.68 3.80
N ILE A 24 -9.04 -7.56 4.02
CA ILE A 24 -8.75 -7.08 5.36
C ILE A 24 -10.01 -6.58 6.09
N SER A 25 -10.99 -5.97 5.41
CA SER A 25 -12.22 -5.49 6.06
C SER A 25 -13.00 -6.66 6.67
N THR A 26 -13.09 -7.79 5.98
CA THR A 26 -13.74 -9.00 6.52
C THR A 26 -12.86 -9.71 7.56
N ALA A 27 -11.54 -9.71 7.37
CA ALA A 27 -10.59 -10.27 8.33
C ALA A 27 -10.59 -9.50 9.65
N ALA A 28 -10.75 -8.17 9.63
CA ALA A 28 -10.79 -7.31 10.81
C ALA A 28 -11.87 -7.75 11.80
N VAL A 29 -13.08 -8.09 11.31
CA VAL A 29 -14.17 -8.63 12.12
C VAL A 29 -13.76 -9.94 12.80
N THR A 30 -13.04 -10.81 12.08
CA THR A 30 -12.56 -12.09 12.64
C THR A 30 -11.44 -11.89 13.65
N LEU A 31 -10.52 -10.97 13.39
CA LEU A 31 -9.40 -10.61 14.27
C LEU A 31 -9.91 -10.02 15.59
N GLU A 32 -10.91 -9.15 15.53
CA GLU A 32 -11.56 -8.62 16.73
C GLU A 32 -12.29 -9.73 17.50
N ALA A 33 -13.13 -10.52 16.81
CA ALA A 33 -13.96 -11.53 17.46
C ALA A 33 -13.16 -12.68 18.09
N LYS A 34 -12.05 -13.11 17.46
CA LYS A 34 -11.27 -14.28 17.93
C LYS A 34 -10.04 -13.92 18.75
N LEU A 35 -9.42 -12.77 18.48
CA LEU A 35 -8.13 -12.39 19.05
C LEU A 35 -8.18 -11.06 19.82
N GLY A 36 -9.33 -10.38 19.87
CA GLY A 36 -9.47 -9.09 20.54
C GLY A 36 -8.69 -7.95 19.85
N LEU A 37 -8.25 -8.15 18.61
CA LEU A 37 -7.47 -7.18 17.85
C LEU A 37 -8.40 -6.21 17.12
N LYS A 38 -8.38 -4.94 17.54
CA LYS A 38 -9.18 -3.86 16.94
C LYS A 38 -8.36 -3.05 15.95
N PRO A 39 -8.96 -2.48 14.90
CA PRO A 39 -8.28 -1.53 14.03
C PRO A 39 -7.63 -0.40 14.82
N GLY A 40 -6.35 -0.14 14.56
CA GLY A 40 -5.53 0.84 15.29
C GLY A 40 -5.57 2.26 14.71
N GLY A 41 -6.46 2.52 13.75
CA GLY A 41 -6.64 3.83 13.12
C GLY A 41 -5.42 4.34 12.34
N SER A 42 -4.58 3.43 11.84
CA SER A 42 -3.42 3.77 10.99
C SER A 42 -3.21 2.69 9.94
N ALA A 43 -2.96 3.11 8.71
CA ALA A 43 -2.57 2.23 7.61
C ALA A 43 -1.45 2.89 6.78
N GLY A 44 -0.74 2.12 5.98
CA GLY A 44 0.22 2.70 5.05
C GLY A 44 0.61 1.82 3.88
N VAL A 45 1.11 2.46 2.83
CA VAL A 45 1.60 1.80 1.62
C VAL A 45 3.10 2.06 1.48
N CYS A 46 3.86 1.00 1.25
CA CYS A 46 5.27 1.02 0.98
C CYS A 46 5.54 0.95 -0.52
N ILE A 47 6.33 1.90 -1.01
CA ILE A 47 6.67 2.07 -2.42
C ILE A 47 8.18 2.01 -2.57
N LYS A 48 8.64 1.16 -3.49
CA LYS A 48 10.04 1.02 -3.86
C LYS A 48 10.54 2.29 -4.59
N PRO A 49 11.72 2.84 -4.23
CA PRO A 49 12.31 3.93 -4.99
C PRO A 49 12.72 3.48 -6.40
N MET A 50 12.66 4.40 -7.37
CA MET A 50 13.15 4.16 -8.73
C MET A 50 14.51 4.85 -8.93
N GLU A 51 15.44 4.17 -9.61
CA GLU A 51 16.82 4.68 -9.78
C GLU A 51 16.98 5.78 -10.86
N SER A 52 15.92 6.13 -11.60
CA SER A 52 16.04 7.06 -12.73
C SER A 52 15.94 8.52 -12.32
N SER A 53 16.69 9.41 -13.00
CA SER A 53 16.66 10.88 -12.83
C SER A 53 15.29 11.54 -13.02
N LYS A 54 14.29 10.81 -13.54
CA LYS A 54 12.89 11.25 -13.64
C LYS A 54 12.08 11.06 -12.34
N TYR A 55 12.68 10.48 -11.30
CA TYR A 55 12.02 10.10 -10.06
C TYR A 55 11.51 11.27 -9.24
N GLU A 56 12.30 12.32 -9.00
CA GLU A 56 11.82 13.45 -8.17
C GLU A 56 10.63 14.17 -8.82
N ALA A 57 10.58 14.21 -10.16
CA ALA A 57 9.43 14.74 -10.91
C ALA A 57 8.21 13.83 -10.77
N ALA A 58 8.36 12.53 -11.04
CA ALA A 58 7.31 11.53 -10.88
C ALA A 58 6.78 11.45 -9.43
N ARG A 59 7.68 11.61 -8.45
CA ARG A 59 7.35 11.66 -7.04
C ARG A 59 6.50 12.88 -6.74
N THR A 60 6.94 14.07 -7.16
CA THR A 60 6.17 15.31 -6.94
C THR A 60 4.79 15.19 -7.57
N GLU A 61 4.69 14.60 -8.75
CA GLU A 61 3.43 14.32 -9.44
C GLU A 61 2.52 13.36 -8.64
N ILE A 62 3.06 12.26 -8.10
CA ILE A 62 2.33 11.35 -7.20
C ILE A 62 1.87 12.09 -5.94
N GLU A 63 2.77 12.84 -5.29
CA GLU A 63 2.45 13.58 -4.08
C GLU A 63 1.34 14.61 -4.33
N ASP A 64 1.40 15.32 -5.46
CA ASP A 64 0.42 16.34 -5.82
C ASP A 64 -0.93 15.73 -6.22
N LEU A 65 -0.93 14.63 -6.96
CA LEU A 65 -2.15 13.89 -7.28
C LEU A 65 -2.85 13.41 -6.01
N LEU A 66 -2.08 12.82 -5.09
CA LEU A 66 -2.62 12.30 -3.84
C LEU A 66 -3.05 13.43 -2.89
N LYS A 67 -2.33 14.57 -2.84
CA LYS A 67 -2.78 15.77 -2.10
C LYS A 67 -4.16 16.24 -2.55
N VAL A 68 -4.45 16.17 -3.85
CA VAL A 68 -5.77 16.53 -4.40
C VAL A 68 -6.82 15.51 -3.97
N SER A 69 -6.53 14.21 -4.10
CA SER A 69 -7.44 13.12 -3.72
C SER A 69 -7.81 13.11 -2.23
N PHE A 70 -6.87 13.46 -1.35
CA PHE A 70 -7.09 13.46 0.11
C PHE A 70 -7.69 14.76 0.65
N LYS A 71 -7.83 15.81 -0.16
CA LYS A 71 -8.36 17.10 0.29
C LYS A 71 -9.84 17.03 0.66
N GLU A 72 -10.56 16.02 0.15
CA GLU A 72 -12.01 15.87 0.30
C GLU A 72 -12.41 14.75 1.27
N THR A 73 -11.49 13.84 1.64
CA THR A 73 -11.79 12.65 2.45
C THR A 73 -11.67 12.86 3.96
N GLY A 74 -11.06 13.95 4.43
CA GLY A 74 -10.90 14.24 5.87
C GLY A 74 -9.87 13.36 6.59
N THR A 75 -9.39 12.30 5.94
CA THR A 75 -8.32 11.42 6.44
C THR A 75 -6.99 12.16 6.52
N ILE A 76 -6.31 12.04 7.65
CA ILE A 76 -4.97 12.61 7.84
C ILE A 76 -3.97 11.73 7.12
N TYR A 77 -3.10 12.32 6.30
CA TYR A 77 -2.03 11.58 5.65
C TYR A 77 -0.66 12.22 5.88
N SER A 78 0.37 11.39 5.84
CA SER A 78 1.77 11.83 5.82
C SER A 78 2.58 11.00 4.85
N ILE A 79 3.59 11.63 4.24
CA ILE A 79 4.50 10.98 3.31
C ILE A 79 5.87 11.02 3.96
N GLN A 80 6.45 9.85 4.17
CA GLN A 80 7.75 9.70 4.82
C GLN A 80 8.69 8.88 3.93
N LYS A 81 9.98 9.15 4.09
CA LYS A 81 11.04 8.42 3.41
C LYS A 81 11.87 7.72 4.47
N ASP A 82 12.13 6.43 4.27
CA ASP A 82 12.98 5.67 5.19
C ASP A 82 14.47 5.76 4.83
N GLU A 83 15.31 5.17 5.70
CA GLU A 83 16.76 5.13 5.55
C GLU A 83 17.22 4.41 4.27
N TYR A 84 16.37 3.55 3.70
CA TYR A 84 16.61 2.81 2.47
C TYR A 84 16.03 3.51 1.22
N ASN A 85 15.54 4.73 1.37
CA ASN A 85 14.88 5.54 0.35
C ASN A 85 13.49 5.05 -0.09
N TYR A 86 12.86 4.13 0.64
CA TYR A 86 11.50 3.73 0.36
C TYR A 86 10.55 4.82 0.81
N ILE A 87 9.48 4.99 0.03
CA ILE A 87 8.43 5.94 0.36
C ILE A 87 7.32 5.21 1.09
N TRP A 88 6.91 5.81 2.20
CA TRP A 88 5.81 5.39 3.03
C TRP A 88 4.73 6.45 2.95
N MET A 89 3.57 6.07 2.42
CA MET A 89 2.36 6.85 2.59
C MET A 89 1.62 6.30 3.80
N ILE A 90 1.42 7.12 4.82
CA ILE A 90 0.77 6.75 6.07
C ILE A 90 -0.54 7.52 6.16
N LEU A 91 -1.63 6.79 6.37
CA LEU A 91 -2.97 7.30 6.59
C LEU A 91 -3.40 7.09 8.03
N ASN A 92 -4.11 8.06 8.57
CA ASN A 92 -4.66 8.07 9.92
C ASN A 92 -6.13 8.47 9.85
N ASP A 93 -6.98 7.51 10.22
CA ASP A 93 -8.43 7.66 10.27
C ASP A 93 -8.98 6.75 11.37
N PRO A 94 -9.92 7.22 12.22
CA PRO A 94 -10.64 6.34 13.13
C PRO A 94 -11.50 5.28 12.41
N ASP A 95 -11.97 5.56 11.19
CA ASP A 95 -12.73 4.59 10.40
C ASP A 95 -11.80 3.66 9.62
N PHE A 96 -11.92 2.37 9.88
CA PHE A 96 -11.09 1.37 9.24
C PHE A 96 -11.44 1.18 7.76
N ASP A 97 -12.71 1.26 7.40
CA ASP A 97 -13.12 1.06 6.01
C ASP A 97 -12.67 2.23 5.12
N ASP A 98 -12.61 3.44 5.69
CA ASP A 98 -12.02 4.59 5.02
C ASP A 98 -10.51 4.40 4.80
N LEU A 99 -9.77 3.86 5.79
CA LEU A 99 -8.36 3.51 5.59
C LEU A 99 -8.18 2.51 4.45
N VAL A 100 -8.96 1.43 4.43
CA VAL A 100 -8.85 0.39 3.38
C VAL A 100 -9.17 0.96 2.01
N THR A 101 -10.24 1.75 1.91
CA THR A 101 -10.68 2.38 0.66
C THR A 101 -9.63 3.36 0.13
N ASN A 102 -9.08 4.20 1.01
CA ASN A 102 -8.06 5.17 0.64
C ASN A 102 -6.74 4.50 0.21
N ILE A 103 -6.32 3.44 0.91
CA ILE A 103 -5.14 2.65 0.52
C ILE A 103 -5.34 2.03 -0.87
N GLN A 104 -6.50 1.46 -1.13
CA GLN A 104 -6.84 0.92 -2.44
C GLN A 104 -6.80 1.99 -3.54
N MET A 105 -7.35 3.17 -3.27
CA MET A 105 -7.35 4.30 -4.19
C MET A 105 -5.91 4.72 -4.53
N ILE A 106 -5.03 4.86 -3.54
CA ILE A 106 -3.60 5.17 -3.75
C ILE A 106 -2.97 4.11 -4.65
N CYS A 107 -3.21 2.83 -4.38
CA CYS A 107 -2.67 1.75 -5.19
C CYS A 107 -3.17 1.80 -6.64
N GLN A 108 -4.45 2.09 -6.86
CA GLN A 108 -5.03 2.23 -8.21
C GLN A 108 -4.39 3.39 -8.97
N ILE A 109 -4.32 4.56 -8.37
CA ILE A 109 -3.65 5.74 -8.94
C ILE A 109 -2.21 5.40 -9.33
N LEU A 110 -1.45 4.78 -8.43
CA LEU A 110 -0.07 4.40 -8.70
C LEU A 110 0.05 3.38 -9.84
N MET A 111 -0.88 2.42 -9.93
CA MET A 111 -0.90 1.48 -11.05
C MET A 111 -1.21 2.16 -12.39
N GLU A 112 -2.21 3.06 -12.42
CA GLU A 112 -2.61 3.82 -13.62
C GLU A 112 -1.48 4.71 -14.14
N GLN A 113 -0.69 5.29 -13.23
CA GLN A 113 0.49 6.08 -13.56
C GLN A 113 1.73 5.22 -13.93
N GLY A 114 1.60 3.90 -13.96
CA GLY A 114 2.67 2.97 -14.35
C GLY A 114 3.64 2.59 -13.21
N PHE A 115 3.35 2.98 -11.97
CA PHE A 115 4.14 2.65 -10.77
C PHE A 115 3.69 1.37 -10.06
N GLY A 116 2.83 0.56 -10.68
CA GLY A 116 2.34 -0.69 -10.09
C GLY A 116 3.47 -1.69 -9.76
N THR A 117 4.60 -1.65 -10.46
CA THR A 117 5.74 -2.52 -10.17
C THR A 117 6.53 -2.11 -8.92
N GLN A 118 6.33 -0.88 -8.44
CA GLN A 118 7.02 -0.28 -7.30
C GLN A 118 6.23 -0.48 -6.01
N LEU A 119 4.93 -0.80 -6.09
CA LEU A 119 4.13 -1.20 -4.94
C LEU A 119 4.70 -2.47 -4.29
N LEU A 120 4.98 -2.40 -2.99
CA LEU A 120 5.59 -3.51 -2.24
C LEU A 120 4.65 -4.10 -1.22
N ALA A 121 4.14 -3.27 -0.32
CA ALA A 121 3.24 -3.71 0.72
C ALA A 121 2.22 -2.66 1.13
N ALA A 122 1.06 -3.12 1.58
CA ALA A 122 0.13 -2.32 2.39
C ALA A 122 0.16 -2.86 3.82
N VAL A 123 0.14 -1.97 4.80
CA VAL A 123 0.29 -2.29 6.21
C VAL A 123 -0.88 -1.69 6.97
N TYR A 124 -1.54 -2.50 7.80
CA TYR A 124 -2.66 -2.07 8.64
C TYR A 124 -2.33 -2.30 10.10
N ARG A 125 -2.47 -1.25 10.92
CA ARG A 125 -2.23 -1.34 12.35
C ARG A 125 -3.46 -1.92 13.04
N PHE A 126 -3.24 -2.88 13.93
CA PHE A 126 -4.22 -3.42 14.86
C PHE A 126 -3.71 -3.29 16.30
N GLN A 127 -4.63 -3.21 17.25
CA GLN A 127 -4.36 -3.04 18.66
C GLN A 127 -5.17 -4.06 19.48
N GLY A 128 -4.46 -4.82 20.32
CA GLY A 128 -5.04 -5.62 21.41
C GLY A 128 -4.16 -5.45 22.64
N ASP A 129 -3.74 -6.56 23.26
CA ASP A 129 -2.75 -6.58 24.35
C ASP A 129 -1.38 -6.01 23.92
N GLY A 130 -1.12 -5.99 22.62
CA GLY A 130 0.02 -5.33 21.99
C GLY A 130 -0.36 -4.73 20.63
N THR A 131 0.56 -3.98 20.03
CA THR A 131 0.40 -3.49 18.66
C THR A 131 0.82 -4.56 17.67
N VAL A 132 -0.06 -4.87 16.73
CA VAL A 132 0.17 -5.85 15.65
C VAL A 132 0.00 -5.14 14.30
N TYR A 133 0.77 -5.55 13.29
CA TYR A 133 0.64 -5.04 11.93
C TYR A 133 0.33 -6.18 10.99
N LEU A 134 -0.76 -6.06 10.23
CA LEU A 134 -1.04 -6.98 9.13
C LEU A 134 -0.50 -6.39 7.84
N ILE A 135 0.30 -7.17 7.13
CA ILE A 135 1.07 -6.71 5.98
C ILE A 135 0.60 -7.49 4.76
N TYR A 136 -0.02 -6.79 3.82
CA TYR A 136 -0.30 -7.33 2.50
C TYR A 136 0.89 -7.13 1.58
N ASN A 137 1.40 -8.19 0.97
CA ASN A 137 2.49 -8.12 0.00
C ASN A 137 1.93 -8.13 -1.44
N PHE A 138 2.16 -7.04 -2.19
CA PHE A 138 1.66 -6.88 -3.57
C PHE A 138 2.28 -7.85 -4.57
N LYS A 139 3.51 -8.33 -4.32
CA LYS A 139 4.24 -9.26 -5.19
C LYS A 139 3.74 -10.69 -5.02
N LEU A 140 3.45 -11.08 -3.79
CA LEU A 140 2.90 -12.41 -3.48
C LEU A 140 1.37 -12.44 -3.69
N GLY A 141 0.70 -11.32 -3.50
CA GLY A 141 -0.75 -11.20 -3.52
C GLY A 141 -1.42 -11.81 -2.29
N SER A 142 -0.74 -11.79 -1.14
CA SER A 142 -1.19 -12.39 0.12
C SER A 142 -0.84 -11.53 1.33
N TYR A 143 -1.58 -11.72 2.42
CA TYR A 143 -1.22 -11.28 3.77
C TYR A 143 -0.23 -12.24 4.41
#